data_AF-A0A7C4GHF7-F1
#
_entry.id   AF-A0A7C4GHF7-F1
#
_cell.length_a   1.000
_cell.length_b   1.000
_cell.length_c   1.000
_cell.angle_alpha   90.00
_cell.angle_beta   90.00
_cell.angle_gamma   90.00
#
_symmetry.space_group_name_H-M   'P 1'
#
loop_
_entity.id
_entity.type
_entity.pdbx_description
1 polymer ?
#
loop_
_entity_poly.entity_id
_entity_poly.type
_entity_poly.pdbx_seq_one_letter_code
_entity_poly.pdbx_strand_id
1 'polypeptide(L)' 'RGTPGVAARVFRAVAERGINVKMIAQGSSELSISFVVNGSDGEEAVRALHEEFELSKIED' A
#
# COMPACT_ATOMS: atom_id res chain seq x y z
N ARG A 1 -1.09 -15.09 -11.47
CA ARG A 1 -2.13 -15.46 -10.48
C ARG A 1 -2.22 -14.28 -9.53
N GLY A 2 -3.12 -13.34 -9.80
CA GLY A 2 -3.42 -12.25 -8.88
C GLY A 2 -4.00 -12.80 -7.56
N THR A 3 -3.72 -12.12 -6.46
CA THR A 3 -4.34 -12.37 -5.16
C THR A 3 -5.45 -11.34 -4.97
N PRO A 4 -6.74 -11.72 -5.15
CA PRO A 4 -7.85 -10.79 -4.95
C PRO A 4 -7.80 -10.18 -3.54
N GLY A 5 -8.11 -8.88 -3.46
CA GLY A 5 -8.15 -8.16 -2.18
C GLY A 5 -6.84 -7.49 -1.76
N VAL A 6 -5.69 -7.78 -2.40
CA VAL A 6 -4.43 -7.08 -2.08
C VAL A 6 -4.55 -5.57 -2.31
N ALA A 7 -5.11 -5.15 -3.44
CA ALA A 7 -5.33 -3.73 -3.73
C ALA A 7 -6.24 -3.06 -2.68
N ALA A 8 -7.30 -3.75 -2.24
CA ALA A 8 -8.21 -3.24 -1.23
C ALA A 8 -7.49 -3.06 0.12
N ARG A 9 -6.64 -4.02 0.52
CA ARG A 9 -5.82 -3.92 1.73
C ARG A 9 -4.85 -2.74 1.66
N VAL A 10 -4.13 -2.59 0.55
CA VAL A 10 -3.20 -1.46 0.30
C VAL A 10 -3.91 -0.11 0.48
N PHE A 11 -5.04 0.09 -0.21
CA PHE A 11 -5.73 1.38 -0.19
C PHE A 11 -6.49 1.63 1.11
N ARG A 12 -6.99 0.59 1.78
CA ARG A 12 -7.55 0.70 3.13
C ARG A 12 -6.50 1.17 4.13
N ALA A 13 -5.31 0.55 4.14
CA ALA A 13 -4.26 0.86 5.11
C ALA A 13 -3.86 2.35 5.08
N VAL A 14 -3.66 2.91 3.88
CA VAL A 14 -3.33 4.33 3.74
C VAL A 14 -4.53 5.26 4.04
N ALA A 15 -5.76 4.83 3.70
CA ALA A 15 -6.97 5.60 3.99
C ALA A 15 -7.27 5.70 5.49
N GLU A 16 -7.01 4.65 6.28
CA GLU A 16 -7.15 4.65 7.74
C GLU A 16 -6.18 5.63 8.41
N ARG A 17 -5.06 5.97 7.76
CA ARG A 17 -4.14 7.04 8.18
C ARG A 17 -4.51 8.42 7.66
N GLY A 18 -5.62 8.56 6.95
CA GLY A 18 -6.07 9.83 6.36
C GLY A 18 -5.24 10.28 5.16
N ILE A 19 -4.47 9.39 4.53
CA ILE A 19 -3.58 9.72 3.42
C ILE A 19 -4.35 9.67 2.11
N ASN A 20 -4.27 10.75 1.33
CA ASN A 20 -4.97 10.85 0.06
C ASN A 20 -4.12 10.28 -1.10
N VAL A 21 -4.68 9.33 -1.85
CA VAL A 21 -4.07 8.76 -3.05
C VAL A 21 -4.44 9.59 -4.27
N LYS A 22 -3.45 10.21 -4.90
CA LYS A 22 -3.62 11.12 -6.05
C LYS A 22 -3.65 10.42 -7.39
N MET A 23 -2.96 9.29 -7.50
CA MET A 23 -2.84 8.53 -8.75
C MET A 23 -2.57 7.07 -8.41
N ILE A 24 -3.09 6.19 -9.25
CA ILE A 24 -2.83 4.74 -9.19
C ILE A 24 -2.34 4.32 -10.58
N ALA A 25 -1.24 3.57 -10.61
CA ALA A 25 -0.70 2.92 -11.78
C ALA A 25 -0.51 1.43 -11.49
N GLN A 26 -1.06 0.56 -12.34
CA GLN A 26 -0.91 -0.89 -12.23
C GLN A 26 -0.29 -1.40 -13.53
N GLY A 27 0.88 -2.03 -13.43
CA GLY A 27 1.56 -2.58 -14.59
C GLY A 27 0.86 -3.82 -15.14
N SER A 28 1.21 -4.24 -16.35
CA SER A 28 0.69 -5.48 -16.95
C SER A 28 1.09 -6.75 -16.18
N SER A 29 2.13 -6.65 -15.35
CA SER A 29 2.46 -7.67 -14.35
C SER A 29 1.49 -7.53 -13.18
N GLU A 30 0.66 -8.56 -12.93
CA GLU A 30 -0.29 -8.65 -11.80
C GLU A 30 0.37 -8.57 -10.40
N LEU A 31 1.68 -8.36 -10.35
CA LEU A 31 2.53 -8.45 -9.16
C LEU A 31 2.87 -7.07 -8.56
N SER A 32 2.55 -5.96 -9.22
CA SER A 32 2.90 -4.62 -8.72
C SER A 32 1.78 -3.60 -8.86
N ILE A 33 1.56 -2.84 -7.79
CA ILE A 33 0.69 -1.67 -7.74
C ILE A 33 1.57 -0.48 -7.33
N SER A 34 1.49 0.61 -8.07
CA SER A 34 2.15 1.88 -7.75
C SER A 34 1.08 2.95 -7.52
N PHE A 35 1.29 3.83 -6.55
CA PHE A 35 0.37 4.92 -6.29
C PHE A 35 1.12 6.16 -5.78
N VAL A 36 0.52 7.33 -5.94
CA VAL A 36 1.11 8.63 -5.60
C VAL A 36 0.37 9.25 -4.44
N VAL A 37 1.12 9.78 -3.47
CA VAL A 37 0.62 10.53 -2.29
C VAL A 37 1.32 11.89 -2.21
N ASN A 38 0.96 12.76 -1.24
CA ASN A 38 1.81 13.93 -0.99
C ASN A 38 3.17 13.49 -0.45
N GLY A 39 4.21 14.28 -0.75
CA GLY A 39 5.55 14.01 -0.21
C GLY A 39 5.59 14.00 1.32
N SER A 40 4.76 14.81 1.98
CA SER A 40 4.59 14.81 3.44
C SER A 40 4.05 13.49 4.00
N ASP A 41 3.32 12.74 3.19
CA ASP A 41 2.60 11.53 3.61
C ASP A 41 3.41 10.27 3.29
N GLY A 42 4.56 10.40 2.62
CA GLY A 42 5.32 9.27 2.08
C GLY A 42 5.79 8.30 3.16
N GLU A 43 6.39 8.79 4.24
CA GLU A 43 6.85 7.94 5.35
C GLU A 43 5.69 7.24 6.06
N GLU A 44 4.60 7.96 6.32
CA GLU A 44 3.43 7.39 6.99
C GLU A 44 2.71 6.36 6.10
N ALA A 45 2.67 6.59 4.78
CA ALA A 45 2.14 5.61 3.83
C ALA A 45 2.95 4.31 3.85
N VAL A 46 4.28 4.40 3.90
CA VAL A 46 5.15 3.22 4.01
C VAL A 46 4.90 2.49 5.34
N ARG A 47 4.82 3.21 6.46
CA ARG A 47 4.52 2.62 7.78
C ARG A 47 3.18 1.90 7.79
N ALA A 48 2.12 2.53 7.28
CA ALA A 48 0.79 1.95 7.19
C ALA A 48 0.79 0.62 6.43
N LEU A 49 1.53 0.55 5.31
CA LEU A 49 1.67 -0.68 4.54
C LEU A 49 2.49 -1.74 5.27
N HIS A 50 3.60 -1.38 5.93
CA HIS A 50 4.39 -2.33 6.71
C HIS A 50 3.58 -2.95 7.85
N GLU A 51 2.71 -2.17 8.51
CA GLU A 51 1.81 -2.67 9.56
C GLU A 51 0.70 -3.57 9.00
N GLU A 52 -0.02 -3.14 7.97
CA GLU A 52 -1.11 -3.93 7.37
C GLU A 52 -0.64 -5.29 6.83
N PHE A 53 0.58 -5.36 6.32
CA PHE A 53 1.17 -6.60 5.79
C PHE A 53 2.12 -7.30 6.77
N GLU A 54 2.20 -6.83 8.01
CA GLU A 54 3.03 -7.42 9.08
C GLU A 54 4.50 -7.65 8.68
N LEU A 55 5.04 -6.81 7.79
CA LEU A 55 6.36 -6.99 7.19
C LEU A 55 7.52 -6.81 8.18
N SER A 56 7.25 -6.29 9.37
CA SER A 56 8.19 -6.21 10.49
C SER A 56 8.25 -7.49 11.33
N LYS A 57 7.29 -8.41 11.17
CA LYS A 57 7.32 -9.73 11.79
C LYS A 57 8.03 -10.69 10.84
N ILE A 58 9.36 -10.77 10.98
CA ILE A 58 10.09 -11.93 10.47
C ILE A 58 9.85 -13.03 11.51
N GLU A 59 9.07 -14.05 11.16
CA GLU A 59 9.01 -15.28 11.95
C GLU A 59 10.42 -15.91 11.98
N ASP A 60 10.93 -16.22 13.19
CA ASP A 60 12.12 -17.06 13.40
C ASP A 60 11.92 -18.50 12.89
#